data_AF-A0A3B9X2N8-F1
#
_entry.id   AF-A0A3B9X2N8-F1
#
_cell.length_a   1.000
_cell.length_b   1.000
_cell.length_c   1.000
_cell.angle_alpha   90.00
_cell.angle_beta   90.00
_cell.angle_gamma   90.00
#
_symmetry.space_group_name_H-M   'P 1'
#
loop_
_entity.id
_entity.type
_entity.pdbx_description
1 polymer ?
#
loop_
_entity_poly.entity_id
_entity_poly.type
_entity_poly.pdbx_seq_one_letter_code
_entity_poly.pdbx_strand_id
1 'polypeptide(L)'
;APRRDLVHEAMLEILNKERFVTSHSYVQSEINMLMEVADSFDFNINTFTHILEGYKVADKMAAHGAGGSTFSDWWGYKWEVRYAIPYNAALMQQAGVVVALNSDDAEMSRRLNQEAAKAVKYGNVSEIDALKMVTLNPAKLLHLDDRMGS
;
A
#
# COMPACT_ATOMS: atom_id res chain seq x y z
N ALA A 1 -1.62 39.82 7.58
CA ALA A 1 -0.88 38.55 7.54
C ALA A 1 -0.35 38.33 6.12
N PRO A 2 0.78 37.61 5.93
CA PRO A 2 1.21 37.22 4.58
C PRO A 2 0.13 36.36 3.89
N ARG A 3 0.16 36.31 2.55
CA ARG A 3 -0.77 35.51 1.75
C ARG A 3 -0.58 34.02 2.08
N ARG A 4 -1.70 33.33 2.31
CA ARG A 4 -1.74 31.88 2.49
C ARG A 4 -1.35 31.15 1.20
N ASP A 5 -0.43 30.20 1.28
CA ASP A 5 0.00 29.37 0.16
C ASP A 5 -0.25 27.88 0.50
N LEU A 6 -1.26 27.30 -0.15
CA LEU A 6 -1.70 25.93 0.12
C LEU A 6 -0.66 24.88 -0.28
N VAL A 7 0.23 25.18 -1.24
CA VAL A 7 1.27 24.23 -1.66
C VAL A 7 2.33 24.15 -0.58
N HIS A 8 2.83 25.29 -0.10
CA HIS A 8 3.81 25.32 0.98
C HIS A 8 3.25 24.74 2.29
N GLU A 9 1.99 24.99 2.61
CA GLU A 9 1.33 24.36 3.76
C GLU A 9 1.28 22.83 3.63
N ALA A 10 0.84 22.30 2.50
CA ALA A 10 0.79 20.86 2.30
C ALA A 10 2.18 20.20 2.33
N MET A 11 3.19 20.85 1.76
CA MET A 11 4.58 20.39 1.84
C MET A 11 5.09 20.39 3.28
N LEU A 12 4.77 21.44 4.05
CA LEU A 12 5.14 21.52 5.47
C LEU A 12 4.44 20.44 6.30
N GLU A 13 3.16 20.18 6.06
CA GLU A 13 2.42 19.08 6.70
C GLU A 13 3.07 17.71 6.39
N ILE A 14 3.55 17.49 5.17
CA ILE A 14 4.28 16.25 4.80
C ILE A 14 5.60 16.14 5.58
N LEU A 15 6.41 17.20 5.58
CA LEU A 15 7.68 17.23 6.29
C LEU A 15 7.51 17.05 7.80
N ASN A 16 6.42 17.60 8.36
CA ASN A 16 6.08 17.47 9.78
C ASN A 16 5.36 16.15 10.13
N LYS A 17 5.12 15.27 9.15
CA LYS A 17 4.40 13.99 9.33
C LYS A 17 2.96 14.17 9.83
N GLU A 18 2.33 15.26 9.42
CA GLU A 18 0.91 15.57 9.65
C GLU A 18 0.05 15.17 8.43
N ARG A 19 0.67 15.09 7.25
CA ARG A 19 0.05 14.58 6.01
C ARG A 19 0.90 13.46 5.42
N PHE A 20 0.27 12.34 5.10
CA PHE A 20 0.94 11.15 4.62
C PHE A 20 0.77 10.97 3.11
N VAL A 21 1.87 10.70 2.41
CA VAL A 21 1.87 10.55 0.95
C VAL A 21 1.46 9.13 0.56
N THR A 22 0.33 8.99 -0.11
CA THR A 22 -0.11 7.75 -0.75
C THR A 22 0.02 7.92 -2.26
N SER A 23 0.71 6.99 -2.92
CA SER A 23 0.98 7.09 -4.36
C SER A 23 0.47 5.87 -5.13
N HIS A 24 -0.21 6.14 -6.24
CA HIS A 24 -0.50 5.15 -7.26
C HIS A 24 0.78 4.56 -7.83
N SER A 25 0.84 3.24 -7.99
CA SER A 25 1.97 2.55 -8.63
C SER A 25 1.57 1.17 -9.14
N TYR A 26 2.25 0.67 -10.17
CA TYR A 26 2.10 -0.73 -10.59
C TYR A 26 3.44 -1.46 -10.66
N VAL A 27 4.42 -0.87 -11.35
CA VAL A 27 5.67 -1.53 -11.72
C VAL A 27 6.81 -1.22 -10.77
N GLN A 28 7.72 -2.18 -10.60
CA GLN A 28 8.85 -2.09 -9.67
C GLN A 28 9.73 -0.85 -9.88
N SER A 29 9.88 -0.39 -11.12
CA SER A 29 10.74 0.74 -11.47
C SER A 29 10.21 2.06 -10.92
N GLU A 30 8.90 2.26 -10.97
CA GLU A 30 8.24 3.46 -10.45
C GLU A 30 8.24 3.46 -8.92
N ILE A 31 7.99 2.29 -8.32
CA ILE A 31 8.02 2.13 -6.86
C ILE A 31 9.43 2.44 -6.34
N ASN A 32 10.46 1.83 -6.93
CA ASN A 32 11.85 2.04 -6.53
C ASN A 32 12.30 3.49 -6.73
N MET A 33 11.96 4.08 -7.88
CA MET A 33 12.30 5.49 -8.16
C MET A 33 11.65 6.44 -7.16
N LEU A 34 10.36 6.25 -6.83
CA LEU A 34 9.68 7.16 -5.91
C LEU A 34 10.21 7.03 -4.47
N MET A 35 10.58 5.81 -4.04
CA MET A 35 11.27 5.62 -2.75
C MET A 35 12.60 6.37 -2.73
N GLU A 36 13.44 6.22 -3.76
CA GLU A 36 14.73 6.94 -3.85
C GLU A 36 14.57 8.47 -3.85
N VAL A 37 13.54 8.98 -4.54
CA VAL A 37 13.21 10.42 -4.50
C VAL A 37 12.82 10.82 -3.08
N ALA A 38 11.93 10.08 -2.43
CA ALA A 38 11.48 10.39 -1.08
C ALA A 38 12.64 10.43 -0.07
N ASP A 39 13.52 9.44 -0.13
CA ASP A 39 14.73 9.36 0.69
C ASP A 39 15.68 10.54 0.45
N SER A 40 15.83 10.99 -0.80
CA SER A 40 16.70 12.12 -1.15
C SER A 40 16.22 13.47 -0.59
N PHE A 41 14.94 13.58 -0.27
CA PHE A 41 14.30 14.76 0.30
C PHE A 41 13.89 14.58 1.77
N ASP A 42 14.32 13.49 2.41
CA ASP A 42 14.04 13.19 3.83
C ASP A 42 12.54 13.18 4.18
N PHE A 43 11.72 12.59 3.30
CA PHE A 43 10.30 12.33 3.59
C PHE A 43 9.94 10.87 3.29
N ASN A 44 8.82 10.40 3.86
CA ASN A 44 8.41 9.01 3.71
C ASN A 44 7.22 8.85 2.74
N ILE A 45 7.27 7.83 1.87
CA ILE A 45 6.07 7.34 1.19
C ILE A 45 5.33 6.43 2.15
N ASN A 46 4.12 6.83 2.53
CA ASN A 46 3.32 6.10 3.49
C ASN A 46 2.74 4.82 2.89
N THR A 47 2.20 4.90 1.67
CA THR A 47 1.55 3.76 1.03
C THR A 47 1.64 3.84 -0.47
N PHE A 48 2.01 2.73 -1.09
CA PHE A 48 1.82 2.53 -2.52
C PHE A 48 0.48 1.83 -2.78
N THR A 49 -0.37 2.40 -3.63
CA THR A 49 -1.64 1.79 -4.05
C THR A 49 -1.48 1.00 -5.35
N HIS A 50 -2.32 -0.02 -5.49
CA HIS A 50 -2.33 -1.08 -6.50
C HIS A 50 -1.09 -1.98 -6.44
N ILE A 51 0.10 -1.40 -6.56
CA ILE A 51 1.42 -1.98 -6.23
C ILE A 51 1.61 -3.43 -6.69
N LEU A 52 1.16 -3.73 -7.90
CA LEU A 52 1.06 -5.11 -8.39
C LEU A 52 2.41 -5.82 -8.57
N GLU A 53 3.51 -5.07 -8.67
CA GLU A 53 4.88 -5.59 -8.63
C GLU A 53 5.61 -5.32 -7.30
N GLY A 54 4.89 -4.98 -6.23
CA GLY A 54 5.46 -4.73 -4.90
C GLY A 54 6.28 -5.90 -4.37
N TYR A 55 5.88 -7.14 -4.65
CA TYR A 55 6.62 -8.36 -4.32
C TYR A 55 8.06 -8.38 -4.83
N LYS A 56 8.38 -7.63 -5.89
CA LYS A 56 9.74 -7.56 -6.46
C LYS A 56 10.66 -6.59 -5.72
N VAL A 57 10.10 -5.74 -4.86
CA VAL A 57 10.81 -4.68 -4.12
C VAL A 57 10.40 -4.65 -2.65
N ALA A 58 9.82 -5.75 -2.14
CA ALA A 58 9.22 -5.80 -0.81
C ALA A 58 10.25 -5.59 0.31
N ASP A 59 11.47 -6.07 0.13
CA ASP A 59 12.61 -5.82 1.01
C ASP A 59 12.94 -4.33 1.12
N LYS A 60 12.96 -3.64 -0.03
CA LYS A 60 13.20 -2.19 -0.09
C LYS A 60 12.05 -1.42 0.54
N MET A 61 10.81 -1.81 0.28
CA MET A 61 9.64 -1.19 0.91
C MET A 61 9.68 -1.32 2.44
N ALA A 62 10.04 -2.50 2.96
CA ALA A 62 10.17 -2.74 4.38
C ALA A 62 11.28 -1.87 5.00
N ALA A 63 12.41 -1.70 4.31
CA ALA A 63 13.49 -0.81 4.73
C ALA A 63 13.09 0.68 4.68
N HIS A 64 12.34 1.09 3.65
CA HIS A 64 11.78 2.42 3.47
C HIS A 64 10.74 2.76 4.55
N GLY A 65 10.02 1.75 5.04
CA GLY A 65 8.85 1.93 5.91
C GLY A 65 7.57 2.26 5.13
N ALA A 66 7.52 1.90 3.85
CA ALA A 66 6.33 2.06 3.01
C ALA A 66 5.37 0.88 3.17
N GLY A 67 4.07 1.18 3.26
CA GLY A 67 3.00 0.19 3.17
C GLY A 67 2.60 -0.12 1.73
N GLY A 68 1.84 -1.21 1.56
CA GLY A 68 1.27 -1.60 0.27
C GLY A 68 -0.24 -1.80 0.35
N SER A 69 -1.00 -1.21 -0.56
CA SER A 69 -2.44 -1.44 -0.72
C SER A 69 -2.71 -2.02 -2.11
N THR A 70 -2.78 -3.35 -2.21
CA THR A 70 -2.79 -4.09 -3.48
C THR A 70 -4.15 -4.67 -3.82
N PHE A 71 -4.32 -5.05 -5.08
CA PHE A 71 -5.37 -5.99 -5.49
C PHE A 71 -4.93 -7.42 -5.22
N SER A 72 -5.90 -8.32 -5.03
CA SER A 72 -5.63 -9.74 -4.78
C SER A 72 -5.46 -10.54 -6.09
N ASP A 73 -6.30 -10.28 -7.09
CA ASP A 73 -6.31 -10.96 -8.40
C ASP A 73 -6.73 -10.09 -9.59
N TRP A 74 -6.90 -8.77 -9.40
CA TRP A 74 -7.34 -7.87 -10.46
C TRP A 74 -6.15 -7.30 -11.26
N TRP A 75 -5.84 -7.92 -12.40
CA TRP A 75 -4.76 -7.51 -13.30
C TRP A 75 -4.95 -8.05 -14.74
N GLY A 76 -3.95 -7.85 -15.61
CA GLY A 76 -3.93 -8.37 -16.98
C GLY A 76 -4.71 -7.56 -18.01
N TYR A 77 -5.35 -6.46 -17.60
CA TYR A 77 -6.14 -5.58 -18.47
C TYR A 77 -5.32 -4.44 -19.12
N LYS A 78 -4.06 -4.24 -18.70
CA LYS A 78 -3.09 -3.28 -19.25
C LYS A 78 -1.69 -3.90 -19.27
N TRP A 79 -0.75 -3.24 -19.94
CA TRP A 79 0.63 -3.74 -20.06
C TRP A 79 1.38 -3.70 -18.73
N GLU A 80 1.22 -2.62 -17.98
CA GLU A 80 1.90 -2.32 -16.71
C GLU A 80 1.49 -3.29 -15.59
N VAL A 81 0.37 -3.99 -15.75
CA VAL A 81 -0.18 -4.94 -14.78
C VAL A 81 0.01 -6.39 -15.22
N ARG A 82 0.83 -6.65 -16.24
CA ARG A 82 0.96 -7.98 -16.85
C ARG A 82 1.65 -9.01 -15.96
N TYR A 83 2.58 -8.58 -15.11
CA TYR A 83 3.38 -9.46 -14.25
C TYR A 83 2.85 -9.58 -12.82
N ALA A 84 1.65 -9.08 -12.57
CA ALA A 84 0.98 -9.25 -11.29
C ALA A 84 0.74 -10.74 -11.00
N ILE A 85 0.85 -11.12 -9.73
CA ILE A 85 0.67 -12.50 -9.26
C ILE A 85 -0.19 -12.52 -8.00
N PRO A 86 -0.95 -13.61 -7.74
CA PRO A 86 -1.83 -13.68 -6.57
C PRO A 86 -1.07 -13.77 -5.24
N TYR A 87 0.24 -13.99 -5.30
CA TYR A 87 1.13 -14.05 -4.16
C TYR A 87 1.63 -12.67 -3.71
N ASN A 88 1.32 -11.59 -4.44
CA ASN A 88 1.89 -10.26 -4.19
C ASN A 88 1.73 -9.82 -2.73
N ALA A 89 0.50 -9.88 -2.21
CA ALA A 89 0.20 -9.50 -0.83
C ALA A 89 0.96 -10.34 0.20
N ALA A 90 1.04 -11.66 -0.03
CA ALA A 90 1.68 -12.59 0.89
C ALA A 90 3.21 -12.39 0.92
N LEU A 91 3.84 -12.21 -0.25
CA LEU A 91 5.28 -11.98 -0.34
C LEU A 91 5.68 -10.64 0.29
N MET A 92 4.89 -9.59 0.08
CA MET A 92 5.10 -8.31 0.75
C MET A 92 4.97 -8.44 2.28
N GLN A 93 3.92 -9.13 2.76
CA GLN A 93 3.73 -9.35 4.19
C GLN A 93 4.90 -10.15 4.80
N GLN A 94 5.38 -11.20 4.11
CA GLN A 94 6.52 -12.01 4.55
C GLN A 94 7.81 -11.18 4.68
N ALA A 95 7.99 -10.16 3.84
CA ALA A 95 9.10 -9.23 3.92
C ALA A 95 8.96 -8.18 5.05
N GLY A 96 7.82 -8.16 5.76
CA GLY A 96 7.56 -7.21 6.85
C GLY A 96 6.79 -5.95 6.44
N VAL A 97 6.29 -5.87 5.20
CA VAL A 97 5.47 -4.75 4.75
C VAL A 97 4.07 -4.83 5.39
N VAL A 98 3.53 -3.69 5.82
CA VAL A 98 2.10 -3.61 6.18
C VAL A 98 1.28 -3.61 4.89
N VAL A 99 0.55 -4.71 4.67
CA VAL A 99 -0.21 -4.93 3.43
C VAL A 99 -1.70 -4.84 3.67
N ALA A 100 -2.39 -4.01 2.90
CA ALA A 100 -3.84 -3.97 2.80
C ALA A 100 -4.32 -4.47 1.43
N LEU A 101 -5.54 -4.99 1.39
CA LEU A 101 -6.26 -5.26 0.13
C LEU A 101 -7.31 -4.19 -0.12
N ASN A 102 -7.36 -3.67 -1.34
CA ASN A 102 -8.38 -2.74 -1.80
C ASN A 102 -9.07 -3.28 -3.06
N SER A 103 -10.18 -2.64 -3.45
CA SER A 103 -10.93 -3.02 -4.65
C SER A 103 -10.88 -1.99 -5.78
N ASP A 104 -10.65 -0.71 -5.45
CA ASP A 104 -10.84 0.43 -6.36
C ASP A 104 -12.21 0.44 -7.08
N ASP A 105 -13.19 -0.22 -6.45
CA ASP A 105 -14.52 -0.45 -7.01
C ASP A 105 -15.54 -0.52 -5.86
N ALA A 106 -16.63 0.23 -6.02
CA ALA A 106 -17.65 0.42 -4.99
C ALA A 106 -18.41 -0.88 -4.67
N GLU A 107 -18.65 -1.75 -5.66
CA GLU A 107 -19.37 -3.01 -5.47
C GLU A 107 -18.48 -4.07 -4.83
N MET A 108 -17.26 -4.22 -5.35
CA MET A 108 -16.25 -5.15 -4.84
C MET A 108 -15.80 -4.79 -3.42
N SER A 109 -15.86 -3.50 -3.02
CA SER A 109 -15.51 -3.07 -1.65
C SER A 109 -16.31 -3.82 -0.58
N ARG A 110 -17.53 -4.25 -0.91
CA ARG A 110 -18.44 -4.99 -0.02
C ARG A 110 -18.06 -6.47 0.11
N ARG A 111 -17.09 -6.94 -0.66
CA ARG A 111 -16.66 -8.34 -0.79
C ARG A 111 -15.17 -8.51 -0.49
N LEU A 112 -14.52 -7.54 0.17
CA LEU A 112 -13.11 -7.63 0.54
C LEU A 112 -12.76 -8.86 1.38
N ASN A 113 -13.73 -9.47 2.07
CA ASN A 113 -13.52 -10.76 2.74
C ASN A 113 -13.18 -11.90 1.76
N GLN A 114 -13.73 -11.88 0.54
CA GLN A 114 -13.39 -12.83 -0.52
C GLN A 114 -12.00 -12.52 -1.10
N GLU A 115 -11.66 -11.24 -1.21
CA GLU A 115 -10.32 -10.79 -1.62
C GLU A 115 -9.25 -11.27 -0.62
N ALA A 116 -9.51 -11.13 0.69
CA ALA A 116 -8.64 -11.64 1.75
C ALA A 116 -8.46 -13.17 1.69
N ALA A 117 -9.53 -13.92 1.41
CA ALA A 117 -9.47 -15.38 1.31
C ALA A 117 -8.52 -15.86 0.20
N LYS A 118 -8.29 -15.06 -0.86
CA LYS A 118 -7.33 -15.40 -1.92
C LYS A 118 -5.89 -15.41 -1.40
N ALA A 119 -5.54 -14.53 -0.45
CA ALA A 119 -4.22 -14.56 0.20
C ALA A 119 -4.00 -15.85 1.01
N VAL A 120 -5.05 -16.41 1.62
CA VAL A 120 -5.02 -17.74 2.26
C VAL A 120 -4.81 -18.82 1.19
N LYS A 121 -5.63 -18.79 0.13
CA LYS A 121 -5.62 -19.80 -0.94
C LYS A 121 -4.30 -19.89 -1.69
N TYR A 122 -3.74 -18.75 -2.09
CA TYR A 122 -2.54 -18.69 -2.92
C TYR A 122 -1.28 -18.49 -2.08
N GLY A 123 -1.30 -17.57 -1.12
CA GLY A 123 -0.12 -17.16 -0.36
C GLY A 123 0.17 -17.94 0.92
N ASN A 124 -0.69 -18.90 1.30
CA ASN A 124 -0.63 -19.60 2.58
C ASN A 124 -0.56 -18.65 3.80
N VAL A 125 -1.21 -17.49 3.68
CA VAL A 125 -1.38 -16.53 4.77
C VAL A 125 -2.37 -17.10 5.77
N SER A 126 -2.13 -16.91 7.07
CA SER A 126 -3.08 -17.34 8.11
C SER A 126 -4.42 -16.61 7.94
N GLU A 127 -5.54 -17.25 8.30
CA GLU A 127 -6.87 -16.61 8.21
C GLU A 127 -6.93 -15.31 9.02
N ILE A 128 -6.24 -15.26 10.16
CA ILE A 128 -6.14 -14.08 11.02
C ILE A 128 -5.39 -12.95 10.31
N ASP A 129 -4.25 -13.24 9.70
CA ASP A 129 -3.47 -12.20 9.01
C ASP A 129 -4.15 -11.76 7.71
N ALA A 130 -4.81 -12.67 7.00
CA ALA A 130 -5.63 -12.33 5.85
C ALA A 130 -6.78 -11.39 6.25
N LEU A 131 -7.45 -11.62 7.39
CA LEU A 131 -8.49 -10.72 7.89
C LEU A 131 -7.91 -9.33 8.23
N LYS A 132 -6.71 -9.27 8.85
CA LYS A 132 -6.04 -7.99 9.12
C LYS A 132 -5.77 -7.18 7.84
N MET A 133 -5.53 -7.83 6.70
CA MET A 133 -5.34 -7.11 5.42
C MET A 133 -6.54 -6.28 4.97
N VAL A 134 -7.73 -6.55 5.52
CA VAL A 134 -8.96 -5.80 5.20
C VAL A 134 -9.56 -5.10 6.42
N THR A 135 -8.87 -5.11 7.57
CA THR A 135 -9.28 -4.44 8.81
C THR A 135 -8.14 -3.62 9.43
N LEU A 136 -7.23 -4.27 10.18
CA LEU A 136 -6.18 -3.60 10.94
C LEU A 136 -5.14 -2.93 10.06
N ASN A 137 -4.70 -3.60 8.99
CA ASN A 137 -3.65 -3.09 8.12
C ASN A 137 -4.09 -1.81 7.40
N PRO A 138 -5.28 -1.72 6.76
CA PRO A 138 -5.72 -0.45 6.20
C PRO A 138 -5.91 0.64 7.27
N ALA A 139 -6.33 0.30 8.49
CA ALA A 139 -6.39 1.27 9.59
C ALA A 139 -4.99 1.82 9.95
N LYS A 140 -3.97 0.96 10.03
CA LYS A 140 -2.56 1.36 10.23
C LYS A 140 -2.06 2.27 9.12
N LEU A 141 -2.32 1.92 7.86
CA LEU A 141 -1.90 2.74 6.71
C LEU A 141 -2.59 4.11 6.68
N LEU A 142 -3.79 4.21 7.24
CA LEU A 142 -4.55 5.45 7.39
C LEU A 142 -4.24 6.19 8.70
N HIS A 143 -3.38 5.65 9.57
CA HIS A 143 -3.08 6.19 10.90
C HIS A 143 -4.32 6.32 11.80
N LEU A 144 -5.17 5.29 11.79
CA LEU A 144 -6.44 5.21 12.53
C LEU A 144 -6.57 3.91 13.34
N ASP A 145 -5.49 3.16 13.53
CA ASP A 145 -5.49 1.88 14.23
C ASP A 145 -5.72 2.01 15.75
N ASP A 146 -5.61 3.21 16.30
CA ASP A 146 -6.03 3.55 17.66
C ASP A 146 -7.56 3.64 17.83
N ARG A 147 -8.30 3.71 16.71
CA ARG A 147 -9.75 3.92 16.68
C ARG A 147 -10.53 2.80 16.00
N MET A 148 -9.92 2.06 15.09
CA MET A 148 -10.56 1.02 14.30
C MET A 148 -9.56 -0.01 13.77
N GLY A 149 -10.06 -1.06 13.13
CA GLY A 149 -9.20 -2.05 12.48
C GLY A 149 -8.67 -3.13 13.41
N SER A 150 -8.41 -2.84 14.69
CA SER A 150 -8.51 -3.80 15.81
C SER A 150 -8.46 -3.11 17.17
#